data_AF-A0A957U0V7-F1
#
_entry.id   AF-A0A957U0V7-F1
#
_cell.length_a   1.000
_cell.length_b   1.000
_cell.length_c   1.000
_cell.angle_alpha   90.00
_cell.angle_beta   90.00
_cell.angle_gamma   90.00
#
_symmetry.space_group_name_H-M   'P 1'
#
loop_
_entity.id
_entity.type
_entity.pdbx_description
1 polymer ?
#
loop_
_entity_poly.entity_id
_entity_poly.type
_entity_poly.pdbx_seq_one_letter_code
_entity_poly.pdbx_strand_id
1 'polypeptide(L)'
;MTTSYDGTPAAPGISLGLIYVYQSHAGEGELLPIPEDDGHSLQPAEEWQYFLHAQQAVEKELQEVSESLNTVAVDIFDVHQLILHDRTLTSAIHDAIYLSDTSAVRATYQAVLDMAELFRSLDDEYFASRAGDILDIGKRLLQHLGIQMDESPLQDLHADTILVAQDLTPSDVARLPVSKVTGIALAESTPTAHSSILARSLGLPLVCGLGRDVLDLRHDAPAILDGTRGRLLVDAVEEERAHYQTILVGQQQQRAAAFAHAQEDAVTKDGMRVPVYANANHPEDAEQVPIVGADGIGLLRTEYLFQGRATPPSVEEQRVVYSAIAAQLQGRMFTLRALDAGGDKPVEFLLGPLEDNPFLGKRGMRLLLSHPDLLRDQYVAFVLAVRPYLPTIQARFMLPMISTYGEAAQARALIDTAHREMFGEERRQTGIKLGILIEVPSAALIARHLADLVDFFSIGT
;
A
#
# COMPACT_ATOMS: atom_id res chain seq x y z
N MET A 1 13.73 27.62 26.19
CA MET A 1 13.33 26.46 27.01
C MET A 1 12.66 25.52 26.04
N THR A 2 12.95 24.23 26.11
CA THR A 2 12.34 23.24 25.22
C THR A 2 10.87 23.07 25.56
N THR A 3 10.01 23.13 24.55
CA THR A 3 8.60 22.76 24.67
C THR A 3 8.42 21.35 24.13
N SER A 4 7.76 20.48 24.90
CA SER A 4 7.55 19.08 24.53
C SER A 4 6.06 18.81 24.34
N TYR A 5 5.72 18.16 23.23
CA TYR A 5 4.39 17.64 22.93
C TYR A 5 4.49 16.11 22.86
N ASP A 6 3.68 15.44 23.66
CA ASP A 6 3.60 13.98 23.69
C ASP A 6 2.37 13.53 22.88
N GLY A 7 2.57 12.50 22.07
CA GLY A 7 1.54 11.86 21.26
C GLY A 7 1.75 10.35 21.19
N THR A 8 1.18 9.74 20.16
CA THR A 8 1.26 8.30 19.91
C THR A 8 2.25 8.01 18.77
N PRO A 9 3.24 7.13 18.99
CA PRO A 9 4.13 6.66 17.92
C PRO A 9 3.33 6.01 16.78
N ALA A 10 3.58 6.43 15.54
CA ALA A 10 2.91 5.84 14.36
C ALA A 10 3.89 5.34 13.30
N ALA A 11 5.05 5.98 13.13
CA ALA A 11 6.17 5.44 12.35
C ALA A 11 7.51 5.75 13.05
N PRO A 12 8.40 4.75 13.22
CA PRO A 12 9.65 4.92 13.95
C PRO A 12 10.65 5.80 13.20
N GLY A 13 11.58 6.39 13.94
CA GLY A 13 12.65 7.22 13.39
C GLY A 13 12.77 8.56 14.12
N ILE A 14 13.84 9.29 13.82
CA ILE A 14 14.13 10.60 14.41
C ILE A 14 14.35 11.57 13.27
N SER A 15 13.70 12.73 13.35
CA SER A 15 13.93 13.86 12.46
C SER A 15 14.36 15.08 13.25
N LEU A 16 15.32 15.83 12.71
CA LEU A 16 15.66 17.18 13.16
C LEU A 16 15.43 18.10 11.97
N GLY A 17 14.66 19.16 12.19
CA GLY A 17 14.24 20.03 11.11
C GLY A 17 13.59 21.30 11.59
N LEU A 18 12.99 22.01 10.64
CA LEU A 18 12.21 23.21 10.89
C LEU A 18 10.73 22.90 10.78
N ILE A 19 9.93 23.42 11.70
CA ILE A 19 8.47 23.25 11.68
C ILE A 19 7.88 23.99 10.48
N TYR A 20 7.03 23.30 9.74
CA TYR A 20 6.07 23.93 8.87
C TYR A 20 4.67 23.51 9.30
N VAL A 21 3.87 24.45 9.79
CA VAL A 21 2.48 24.18 10.16
C VAL A 21 1.60 24.25 8.91
N TYR A 22 1.14 23.09 8.47
CA TYR A 22 0.17 22.97 7.39
C TYR A 22 -1.22 22.82 7.99
N GLN A 23 -2.01 23.88 7.88
CA GLN A 23 -3.44 23.79 8.14
C GLN A 23 -4.12 23.38 6.85
N SER A 24 -4.36 22.07 6.71
CA SER A 24 -5.34 21.58 5.75
C SER A 24 -6.68 22.15 6.19
N HIS A 25 -7.32 22.98 5.38
CA HIS A 25 -8.60 23.61 5.69
C HIS A 25 -9.78 22.60 5.69
N ALA A 26 -9.48 21.30 5.81
CA ALA A 26 -10.41 20.18 5.74
C ALA A 26 -11.42 20.09 6.90
N GLY A 27 -11.37 21.00 7.89
CA GLY A 27 -12.28 21.00 9.04
C GLY A 27 -13.13 22.26 9.22
N GLU A 28 -12.69 23.41 8.70
CA GLU A 28 -13.39 24.69 8.86
C GLU A 28 -13.93 25.17 7.53
N GLY A 29 -14.86 24.40 6.96
CA GLY A 29 -15.74 24.90 5.90
C GLY A 29 -15.01 25.69 4.81
N GLU A 30 -13.90 25.14 4.27
CA GLU A 30 -13.50 25.47 2.91
C GLU A 30 -14.71 25.05 2.06
N LEU A 31 -15.65 25.98 1.90
CA LEU A 31 -16.51 26.02 0.75
C LEU A 31 -15.53 25.82 -0.39
N LEU A 32 -15.72 24.75 -1.18
CA LEU A 32 -15.17 24.71 -2.53
C LEU A 32 -15.30 26.16 -3.06
N PRO A 33 -14.29 26.73 -3.73
CA PRO A 33 -14.41 28.11 -4.16
C PRO A 33 -15.68 28.21 -5.01
N ILE A 34 -16.58 29.09 -4.58
CA ILE A 34 -17.86 29.26 -5.27
C ILE A 34 -17.48 29.64 -6.70
N PRO A 35 -17.85 28.84 -7.70
CA PRO A 35 -17.55 29.18 -9.08
C PRO A 35 -18.13 30.57 -9.34
N GLU A 36 -17.28 31.55 -9.64
CA GLU A 36 -17.76 32.77 -10.28
C GLU A 36 -18.42 32.34 -11.58
N ASP A 37 -19.60 32.91 -11.88
CA ASP A 37 -20.44 32.60 -13.05
C ASP A 37 -19.54 32.28 -14.26
N ASP A 38 -19.37 30.99 -14.56
CA ASP A 38 -18.34 30.47 -15.44
C ASP A 38 -18.68 30.71 -16.91
N GLY A 39 -19.74 31.49 -17.16
CA GLY A 39 -20.21 31.81 -18.49
C GLY A 39 -20.61 30.51 -19.18
N HIS A 40 -21.72 29.93 -18.73
CA HIS A 40 -22.52 28.98 -19.49
C HIS A 40 -22.46 29.26 -20.99
N SER A 41 -21.60 28.53 -21.70
CA SER A 41 -21.27 28.83 -23.11
C SER A 41 -21.30 27.58 -23.99
N LEU A 42 -21.38 26.40 -23.37
CA LEU A 42 -21.40 25.10 -24.04
C LEU A 42 -22.81 24.50 -24.03
N GLN A 43 -23.10 23.64 -25.00
CA GLN A 43 -24.31 22.82 -24.99
C GLN A 43 -24.23 21.77 -23.87
N PRO A 44 -25.35 21.28 -23.33
CA PRO A 44 -25.34 20.26 -22.25
C PRO A 44 -24.49 19.01 -22.56
N ALA A 45 -24.42 18.59 -23.82
CA ALA A 45 -23.58 17.48 -24.23
C ALA A 45 -22.07 17.77 -24.16
N GLU A 46 -21.67 19.02 -24.41
CA GLU A 46 -20.28 19.48 -24.34
C GLU A 46 -19.86 19.66 -22.87
N GLU A 47 -20.73 20.21 -22.02
CA GLU A 47 -20.54 20.27 -20.56
C GLU A 47 -20.38 18.86 -19.97
N TRP A 48 -21.24 17.92 -20.37
CA TRP A 48 -21.13 16.54 -19.93
C TRP A 48 -19.81 15.88 -20.36
N GLN A 49 -19.37 16.13 -21.59
CA GLN A 49 -18.07 15.64 -22.06
C GLN A 49 -16.91 16.29 -21.28
N TYR A 50 -17.04 17.56 -20.90
CA TYR A 50 -16.04 18.25 -20.10
C TYR A 50 -15.91 17.63 -18.70
N PHE A 51 -17.04 17.32 -18.05
CA PHE A 51 -17.07 16.56 -16.79
C PHE A 51 -16.40 15.18 -16.93
N LEU A 52 -16.73 14.41 -17.97
CA LEU A 52 -16.12 13.09 -18.19
C LEU A 52 -14.60 13.16 -18.39
N HIS A 53 -14.09 14.18 -19.08
CA HIS A 53 -12.65 14.39 -19.20
C HIS A 53 -12.01 14.72 -17.85
N ALA A 54 -12.66 15.54 -17.02
CA ALA A 54 -12.18 15.83 -15.67
C ALA A 54 -12.17 14.58 -14.78
N GLN A 55 -13.23 13.77 -14.83
CA GLN A 55 -13.33 12.50 -14.12
C GLN A 55 -12.19 11.53 -14.50
N GLN A 56 -11.93 11.37 -15.80
CA GLN A 56 -10.82 10.52 -16.30
C GLN A 56 -9.45 11.04 -15.85
N ALA A 57 -9.27 12.35 -15.78
CA ALA A 57 -8.00 12.93 -15.34
C ALA A 57 -7.76 12.67 -13.83
N VAL A 58 -8.80 12.81 -13.00
CA VAL A 58 -8.75 12.46 -11.58
C VAL A 58 -8.49 10.97 -11.38
N GLU A 59 -9.17 10.11 -12.15
CA GLU A 59 -8.97 8.66 -12.11
C GLU A 59 -7.49 8.30 -12.36
N LYS A 60 -6.89 8.91 -13.39
CA LYS A 60 -5.47 8.70 -13.72
C LYS A 60 -4.55 9.20 -12.60
N GLU A 61 -4.82 10.37 -12.01
CA GLU A 61 -4.05 10.91 -10.88
C GLU A 61 -4.09 9.96 -9.68
N LEU A 62 -5.27 9.44 -9.33
CA LEU A 62 -5.43 8.49 -8.22
C LEU A 62 -4.71 7.17 -8.50
N GLN A 63 -4.72 6.69 -9.74
CA GLN A 63 -4.01 5.47 -10.13
C GLN A 63 -2.48 5.63 -10.03
N GLU A 64 -1.92 6.74 -10.55
CA GLU A 64 -0.48 7.01 -10.48
C GLU A 64 0.01 7.11 -9.03
N VAL A 65 -0.78 7.73 -8.16
CA VAL A 65 -0.46 7.82 -6.73
C VAL A 65 -0.54 6.44 -6.07
N SER A 66 -1.59 5.67 -6.36
CA SER A 66 -1.77 4.32 -5.81
C SER A 66 -0.61 3.38 -6.19
N GLU A 67 -0.14 3.45 -7.43
CA GLU A 67 1.02 2.65 -7.93
C GLU A 67 2.34 3.02 -7.24
N SER A 68 2.46 4.25 -6.72
CA SER A 68 3.67 4.72 -6.04
C SER A 68 3.73 4.38 -4.54
N LEU A 69 2.65 3.85 -3.96
CA LEU A 69 2.50 3.62 -2.53
C LEU A 69 2.42 2.14 -2.16
N ASN A 70 2.73 1.81 -0.91
CA ASN A 70 2.68 0.43 -0.39
C ASN A 70 1.24 -0.12 -0.32
N THR A 71 1.09 -1.45 -0.38
CA THR A 71 -0.22 -2.18 -0.38
C THR A 71 -1.32 -1.71 0.58
N VAL A 72 -1.02 -1.17 1.76
CA VAL A 72 -2.03 -0.71 2.74
C VAL A 72 -2.62 0.66 2.38
N ALA A 73 -1.92 1.45 1.56
CA ALA A 73 -2.41 2.72 1.02
C ALA A 73 -3.33 2.54 -0.20
N VAL A 74 -3.35 1.36 -0.82
CA VAL A 74 -4.12 1.08 -2.04
C VAL A 74 -5.62 1.02 -1.74
N ASP A 75 -6.03 0.30 -0.68
CA ASP A 75 -7.45 0.16 -0.26
C ASP A 75 -8.13 1.51 0.01
N ILE A 76 -7.32 2.50 0.35
CA ILE A 76 -7.71 3.89 0.60
C ILE A 76 -8.09 4.60 -0.71
N PHE A 77 -7.28 4.43 -1.76
CA PHE A 77 -7.55 4.99 -3.08
C PHE A 77 -8.71 4.27 -3.77
N ASP A 78 -8.97 3.00 -3.45
CA ASP A 78 -10.15 2.27 -3.93
C ASP A 78 -11.46 2.94 -3.46
N VAL A 79 -11.49 3.46 -2.22
CA VAL A 79 -12.66 4.22 -1.73
C VAL A 79 -12.84 5.53 -2.52
N HIS A 80 -11.75 6.21 -2.84
CA HIS A 80 -11.76 7.42 -3.67
C HIS A 80 -12.25 7.12 -5.08
N GLN A 81 -11.84 6.01 -5.69
CA GLN A 81 -12.37 5.56 -6.97
C GLN A 81 -13.86 5.21 -6.90
N LEU A 82 -14.32 4.59 -5.81
CA LEU A 82 -15.75 4.31 -5.60
C LEU A 82 -16.58 5.60 -5.50
N ILE A 83 -16.07 6.63 -4.83
CA ILE A 83 -16.72 7.95 -4.74
C ILE A 83 -16.73 8.63 -6.12
N LEU A 84 -15.60 8.61 -6.83
CA LEU A 84 -15.47 9.20 -8.17
C LEU A 84 -16.44 8.59 -9.18
N HIS A 85 -16.71 7.28 -9.07
CA HIS A 85 -17.62 6.53 -9.94
C HIS A 85 -19.00 6.29 -9.32
N ASP A 86 -19.33 6.97 -8.21
CA ASP A 86 -20.62 6.80 -7.56
C ASP A 86 -21.74 7.23 -8.51
N ARG A 87 -22.72 6.34 -8.70
CA ARG A 87 -23.81 6.56 -9.66
C ARG A 87 -24.73 7.68 -9.19
N THR A 88 -24.91 7.86 -7.89
CA THR A 88 -25.75 8.92 -7.33
C THR A 88 -25.09 10.28 -7.57
N LEU A 89 -23.79 10.42 -7.31
CA LEU A 89 -23.04 11.63 -7.62
C LEU A 89 -23.07 11.94 -9.12
N THR A 90 -22.72 10.94 -9.95
CA THR A 90 -22.66 11.07 -11.41
C THR A 90 -24.03 11.43 -12.01
N SER A 91 -25.11 10.81 -11.53
CA SER A 91 -26.47 11.13 -11.98
C SER A 91 -26.93 12.52 -11.52
N ALA A 92 -26.60 12.95 -10.30
CA ALA A 92 -26.93 14.30 -9.83
C ALA A 92 -26.26 15.38 -10.68
N ILE A 93 -24.98 15.19 -11.03
CA ILE A 93 -24.23 16.09 -11.92
C ILE A 93 -24.85 16.10 -13.32
N HIS A 94 -25.13 14.92 -13.88
CA HIS A 94 -25.78 14.79 -15.19
C HIS A 94 -27.13 15.49 -15.23
N ASP A 95 -27.99 15.27 -14.24
CA ASP A 95 -29.33 15.86 -14.19
C ASP A 95 -29.27 17.39 -13.99
N ALA A 96 -28.31 17.89 -13.21
CA ALA A 96 -28.07 19.34 -13.12
C ALA A 96 -27.68 19.94 -14.47
N ILE A 97 -26.82 19.27 -15.24
CA ILE A 97 -26.41 19.72 -16.58
C ILE A 97 -27.57 19.70 -17.58
N TYR A 98 -28.31 18.58 -17.68
CA TYR A 98 -29.31 18.38 -18.72
C TYR A 98 -30.71 18.92 -18.39
N LEU A 99 -31.09 18.95 -17.11
CA LEU A 99 -32.45 19.32 -16.68
C LEU A 99 -32.51 20.72 -16.06
N SER A 100 -31.42 21.16 -15.43
CA SER A 100 -31.36 22.45 -14.74
C SER A 100 -30.52 23.49 -15.47
N ASP A 101 -30.07 23.17 -16.70
CA ASP A 101 -29.25 24.05 -17.57
C ASP A 101 -28.08 24.67 -16.78
N THR A 102 -27.35 23.81 -16.05
CA THR A 102 -26.26 24.18 -15.13
C THR A 102 -24.89 23.70 -15.65
N SER A 103 -23.81 24.44 -15.44
CA SER A 103 -22.50 24.14 -16.04
C SER A 103 -21.89 22.92 -15.37
N ALA A 104 -20.93 22.26 -16.01
CA ALA A 104 -20.25 21.11 -15.41
C ALA A 104 -19.59 21.48 -14.08
N VAL A 105 -19.01 22.67 -13.97
CA VAL A 105 -18.40 23.19 -12.74
C VAL A 105 -19.45 23.33 -11.64
N ARG A 106 -20.54 24.05 -11.92
CA ARG A 106 -21.57 24.37 -10.92
C ARG A 106 -22.37 23.13 -10.51
N ALA A 107 -22.64 22.24 -11.46
CA ALA A 107 -23.26 20.94 -11.21
C ALA A 107 -22.39 20.06 -10.29
N THR A 108 -21.10 19.95 -10.61
CA THR A 108 -20.12 19.19 -9.79
C THR A 108 -20.01 19.77 -8.39
N TYR A 109 -19.86 21.08 -8.29
CA TYR A 109 -19.78 21.81 -7.03
C TYR A 109 -20.97 21.49 -6.10
N GLN A 110 -22.19 21.64 -6.61
CA GLN A 110 -23.39 21.47 -5.79
C GLN A 110 -23.59 20.00 -5.40
N ALA A 111 -23.41 19.07 -6.36
CA ALA A 111 -23.59 17.64 -6.09
C ALA A 111 -22.59 17.10 -5.05
N VAL A 112 -21.34 17.57 -5.09
CA VAL A 112 -20.32 17.22 -4.08
C VAL A 112 -20.72 17.74 -2.71
N LEU A 113 -21.13 19.01 -2.60
CA LEU A 113 -21.53 19.59 -1.32
C LEU A 113 -22.74 18.89 -0.71
N ASP A 114 -23.77 18.64 -1.52
CA ASP A 114 -24.99 17.95 -1.07
C ASP A 114 -24.65 16.54 -0.56
N MET A 115 -23.76 15.82 -1.26
CA MET A 115 -23.33 14.49 -0.85
C MET A 115 -22.47 14.54 0.42
N ALA A 116 -21.54 15.48 0.54
CA ALA A 116 -20.72 15.64 1.73
C ALA A 116 -21.57 16.02 2.97
N GLU A 117 -22.57 16.89 2.81
CA GLU A 117 -23.49 17.28 3.87
C GLU A 117 -24.38 16.12 4.32
N LEU A 118 -24.90 15.33 3.36
CA LEU A 118 -25.63 14.10 3.65
C LEU A 118 -24.79 13.15 4.52
N PHE A 119 -23.53 12.89 4.14
CA PHE A 119 -22.64 12.01 4.91
C PHE A 119 -22.28 12.58 6.28
N ARG A 120 -22.09 13.90 6.40
CA ARG A 120 -21.85 14.56 7.70
C ARG A 120 -23.07 14.49 8.63
N SER A 121 -24.28 14.46 8.07
CA SER A 121 -25.52 14.35 8.84
C SER A 121 -25.79 12.96 9.42
N LEU A 122 -25.03 11.95 8.98
CA LEU A 122 -25.07 10.62 9.56
C LEU A 122 -24.21 10.63 10.84
N ASP A 123 -24.83 10.45 12.01
CA ASP A 123 -24.18 10.37 13.34
C ASP A 123 -23.30 9.10 13.49
N ASP A 124 -22.28 8.96 12.64
CA ASP A 124 -21.27 7.90 12.67
C ASP A 124 -19.90 8.48 12.29
N GLU A 125 -18.89 8.21 13.11
CA GLU A 125 -17.51 8.65 12.91
C GLU A 125 -16.94 8.15 11.55
N TYR A 126 -17.39 6.98 11.09
CA TYR A 126 -17.06 6.42 9.78
C TYR A 126 -17.66 7.21 8.61
N PHE A 127 -18.88 7.73 8.74
CA PHE A 127 -19.52 8.54 7.70
C PHE A 127 -19.01 9.99 7.72
N ALA A 128 -18.69 10.51 8.90
CA ALA A 128 -18.05 11.81 9.06
C ALA A 128 -16.67 11.87 8.35
N SER A 129 -15.85 10.82 8.44
CA SER A 129 -14.58 10.76 7.72
C SER A 129 -14.78 10.71 6.19
N ARG A 130 -15.83 10.03 5.71
CA ARG A 130 -16.15 9.96 4.27
C ARG A 130 -16.59 11.30 3.68
N ALA A 131 -17.17 12.20 4.46
CA ALA A 131 -17.49 13.54 3.98
C ALA A 131 -16.21 14.29 3.55
N GLY A 132 -15.09 14.08 4.24
CA GLY A 132 -13.78 14.61 3.86
C GLY A 132 -13.30 14.05 2.51
N ASP A 133 -13.42 12.74 2.30
CA ASP A 133 -13.05 12.08 1.04
C ASP A 133 -13.88 12.62 -0.15
N ILE A 134 -15.17 12.86 0.05
CA ILE A 134 -16.06 13.41 -0.98
C ILE A 134 -15.63 14.83 -1.38
N LEU A 135 -15.31 15.66 -0.39
CA LEU A 135 -14.83 17.02 -0.63
C LEU A 135 -13.47 17.03 -1.34
N ASP A 136 -12.58 16.10 -0.99
CA ASP A 136 -11.27 15.95 -1.62
C ASP A 136 -11.40 15.58 -3.12
N ILE A 137 -12.25 14.60 -3.44
CA ILE A 137 -12.57 14.23 -4.83
C ILE A 137 -13.21 15.41 -5.58
N GLY A 138 -14.13 16.12 -4.95
CA GLY A 138 -14.75 17.30 -5.54
C GLY A 138 -13.74 18.41 -5.87
N LYS A 139 -12.78 18.65 -4.98
CA LYS A 139 -11.70 19.63 -5.20
C LYS A 139 -10.87 19.27 -6.43
N ARG A 140 -10.52 17.99 -6.61
CA ARG A 140 -9.79 17.50 -7.79
C ARG A 140 -10.61 17.63 -9.08
N LEU A 141 -11.89 17.24 -9.04
CA LEU A 141 -12.79 17.39 -10.19
C LEU A 141 -12.88 18.86 -10.63
N LEU A 142 -13.06 19.79 -9.68
CA LEU A 142 -13.13 21.22 -9.98
C LEU A 142 -11.81 21.79 -10.53
N GLN A 143 -10.65 21.31 -10.06
CA GLN A 143 -9.34 21.67 -10.65
C GLN A 143 -9.26 21.26 -12.13
N HIS A 144 -9.67 20.04 -12.46
CA HIS A 144 -9.67 19.56 -13.85
C HIS A 144 -10.77 20.19 -14.71
N LEU A 145 -11.81 20.74 -14.09
CA LEU A 145 -12.81 21.61 -14.72
C LEU A 145 -12.35 23.07 -14.86
N GLY A 146 -11.04 23.33 -14.69
CA GLY A 146 -10.44 24.62 -14.99
C GLY A 146 -10.58 25.65 -13.87
N ILE A 147 -11.11 25.28 -12.71
CA ILE A 147 -11.14 26.17 -11.55
C ILE A 147 -9.74 26.21 -10.94
N GLN A 148 -9.13 27.39 -11.00
CA GLN A 148 -7.86 27.64 -10.35
C GLN A 148 -8.06 27.51 -8.84
N MET A 149 -7.43 26.51 -8.25
CA MET A 149 -7.19 26.49 -6.82
C MET A 149 -5.87 27.22 -6.57
N ASP A 150 -5.74 27.86 -5.41
CA ASP A 150 -4.44 28.33 -4.95
C ASP A 150 -3.44 27.16 -4.99
N GLU A 151 -2.21 27.44 -5.44
CA GLU A 151 -1.14 26.44 -5.44
C GLU A 151 -0.98 25.90 -4.02
N SER A 152 -0.91 24.57 -3.88
CA SER A 152 -0.78 23.97 -2.55
C SER A 152 0.52 24.50 -1.91
N PRO A 153 0.44 25.09 -0.71
CA PRO A 153 1.62 25.65 -0.05
C PRO A 153 2.64 24.57 0.33
N LEU A 154 2.28 23.28 0.19
CA LEU A 154 3.17 22.14 0.33
C LEU A 154 4.28 22.07 -0.75
N GLN A 155 4.14 22.76 -1.90
CA GLN A 155 5.19 22.75 -2.94
C GLN A 155 6.41 23.60 -2.56
N ASP A 156 6.18 24.67 -1.80
CA ASP A 156 7.18 25.68 -1.43
C ASP A 156 7.96 25.33 -0.15
N LEU A 157 7.79 24.12 0.39
CA LEU A 157 8.51 23.68 1.57
C LEU A 157 10.03 23.79 1.38
N HIS A 158 10.72 24.12 2.48
CA HIS A 158 12.18 24.08 2.54
C HIS A 158 12.69 22.65 2.80
N ALA A 159 13.95 22.39 2.49
CA ALA A 159 14.57 21.13 2.88
C ALA A 159 14.63 21.01 4.42
N ASP A 160 14.67 19.78 4.92
CA ASP A 160 14.68 19.47 6.36
C ASP A 160 13.43 19.98 7.11
N THR A 161 12.26 19.90 6.47
CA THR A 161 10.99 20.30 7.08
C THR A 161 10.39 19.17 7.93
N ILE A 162 9.91 19.51 9.14
CA ILE A 162 8.97 18.71 9.92
C ILE A 162 7.57 19.27 9.67
N LEU A 163 6.73 18.51 8.98
CA LEU A 163 5.37 18.91 8.67
C LEU A 163 4.48 18.70 9.88
N VAL A 164 3.86 19.75 10.38
CA VAL A 164 2.86 19.70 11.46
C VAL A 164 1.50 19.98 10.85
N ALA A 165 0.53 19.07 10.97
CA ALA A 165 -0.80 19.26 10.41
C ALA A 165 -1.90 18.78 11.36
N GLN A 166 -3.12 19.28 11.17
CA GLN A 166 -4.27 18.76 11.91
C GLN A 166 -4.53 17.31 11.51
N ASP A 167 -4.64 17.12 10.20
CA ASP A 167 -4.72 15.85 9.50
C ASP A 167 -4.14 16.01 8.08
N LEU A 168 -3.97 14.90 7.35
CA LEU A 168 -3.56 14.91 5.94
C LEU A 168 -4.57 14.15 5.08
N THR A 169 -5.04 14.80 4.02
CA THR A 169 -5.86 14.14 3.01
C THR A 169 -5.00 13.28 2.07
N PRO A 170 -5.59 12.33 1.33
CA PRO A 170 -4.86 11.58 0.30
C PRO A 170 -4.24 12.49 -0.77
N SER A 171 -4.89 13.60 -1.12
CA SER A 171 -4.31 14.66 -1.97
C SER A 171 -3.09 15.33 -1.38
N ASP A 172 -3.11 15.61 -0.08
CA ASP A 172 -1.96 16.25 0.58
C ASP A 172 -0.75 15.32 0.56
N VAL A 173 -0.96 14.03 0.84
CA VAL A 173 0.09 13.00 0.79
C VAL A 173 0.65 12.84 -0.62
N ALA A 174 -0.22 12.81 -1.64
CA ALA A 174 0.18 12.69 -3.04
C ALA A 174 1.04 13.87 -3.53
N ARG A 175 0.74 15.08 -3.04
CA ARG A 175 1.41 16.32 -3.47
C ARG A 175 2.61 16.67 -2.60
N LEU A 176 2.85 15.93 -1.53
CA LEU A 176 3.91 16.23 -0.59
C LEU A 176 5.30 16.01 -1.23
N PRO A 177 6.20 17.01 -1.22
CA PRO A 177 7.56 16.81 -1.70
C PRO A 177 8.37 16.01 -0.66
N VAL A 178 8.27 14.69 -0.72
CA VAL A 178 8.91 13.75 0.23
C VAL A 178 10.41 13.98 0.38
N SER A 179 11.09 14.48 -0.66
CA SER A 179 12.52 14.82 -0.62
C SER A 179 12.88 15.99 0.29
N LYS A 180 11.90 16.85 0.64
CA LYS A 180 12.09 18.03 1.50
C LYS A 180 11.58 17.81 2.92
N VAL A 181 10.66 16.86 3.11
CA VAL A 181 10.04 16.55 4.40
C VAL A 181 10.80 15.41 5.07
N THR A 182 11.18 15.62 6.33
CA THR A 182 11.97 14.66 7.11
C THR A 182 11.16 13.98 8.22
N GLY A 183 9.97 14.49 8.55
CA GLY A 183 9.07 13.92 9.54
C GLY A 183 7.68 14.57 9.51
N ILE A 184 6.68 13.87 10.03
CA ILE A 184 5.28 14.31 10.04
C ILE A 184 4.71 14.22 11.47
N ALA A 185 4.01 15.26 11.89
CA ALA A 185 3.36 15.40 13.19
C ALA A 185 1.89 15.74 12.98
N LEU A 186 0.99 14.85 13.42
CA LEU A 186 -0.45 15.02 13.29
C LEU A 186 -1.10 15.35 14.64
N ALA A 187 -1.91 16.40 14.67
CA ALA A 187 -2.52 16.90 15.91
C ALA A 187 -3.64 15.98 16.41
N GLU A 188 -4.53 15.51 15.53
CA GLU A 188 -5.77 14.82 15.92
C GLU A 188 -5.85 13.36 15.46
N SER A 189 -5.10 12.97 14.44
CA SER A 189 -5.19 11.63 13.85
C SER A 189 -4.71 10.55 14.83
N THR A 190 -5.20 9.33 14.66
CA THR A 190 -4.72 8.14 15.41
C THR A 190 -3.80 7.30 14.53
N PRO A 191 -2.90 6.46 15.08
CA PRO A 191 -2.02 5.61 14.26
C PRO A 191 -2.74 4.64 13.30
N THR A 192 -4.03 4.39 13.54
CA THR A 192 -4.92 3.56 12.72
C THR A 192 -5.80 4.38 11.79
N ALA A 193 -5.82 5.70 11.90
CA ALA A 193 -6.55 6.57 11.00
C ALA A 193 -5.97 6.47 9.58
N HIS A 194 -6.84 6.63 8.60
CA HIS A 194 -6.55 6.57 7.17
C HIS A 194 -5.35 7.46 6.78
N SER A 195 -5.38 8.73 7.22
CA SER A 195 -4.30 9.70 7.00
C SER A 195 -2.95 9.27 7.58
N SER A 196 -2.96 8.63 8.75
CA SER A 196 -1.75 8.15 9.41
C SER A 196 -1.19 6.90 8.73
N ILE A 197 -2.05 6.05 8.18
CA ILE A 197 -1.65 4.91 7.36
C ILE A 197 -0.95 5.41 6.08
N LEU A 198 -1.55 6.39 5.41
CA LEU A 198 -0.95 7.02 4.22
C LEU A 198 0.37 7.69 4.54
N ALA A 199 0.42 8.56 5.54
CA ALA A 199 1.66 9.25 5.93
C ALA A 199 2.76 8.25 6.32
N ARG A 200 2.43 7.16 7.01
CA ARG A 200 3.37 6.07 7.33
C ARG A 200 3.93 5.39 6.08
N SER A 201 3.15 5.30 5.00
CA SER A 201 3.61 4.67 3.76
C SER A 201 4.76 5.43 3.09
N LEU A 202 4.93 6.73 3.40
CA LEU A 202 6.04 7.55 2.91
C LEU A 202 7.40 7.20 3.53
N GLY A 203 7.43 6.34 4.56
CA GLY A 203 8.68 5.93 5.22
C GLY A 203 9.34 7.01 6.08
N LEU A 204 8.61 8.05 6.44
CA LEU A 204 9.06 9.15 7.30
C LEU A 204 8.68 8.88 8.77
N PRO A 205 9.46 9.36 9.76
CA PRO A 205 9.05 9.39 11.16
C PRO A 205 7.68 10.09 11.33
N LEU A 206 6.77 9.47 12.08
CA LEU A 206 5.40 9.93 12.24
C LEU A 206 4.94 9.84 13.70
N VAL A 207 4.39 10.94 14.22
CA VAL A 207 3.73 11.01 15.52
C VAL A 207 2.32 11.54 15.34
N CYS A 208 1.35 10.87 15.96
CA CYS A 208 -0.07 11.17 15.85
C CYS A 208 -0.64 11.60 17.20
N GLY A 209 -1.75 12.37 17.22
CA GLY A 209 -2.45 12.73 18.45
C GLY A 209 -1.63 13.64 19.39
N LEU A 210 -0.90 14.61 18.85
CA LEU A 210 -0.12 15.58 19.63
C LEU A 210 -0.96 16.69 20.29
N GLY A 211 -2.25 16.76 19.95
CA GLY A 211 -3.17 17.81 20.42
C GLY A 211 -3.11 19.08 19.57
N ARG A 212 -4.20 19.87 19.58
CA ARG A 212 -4.35 21.06 18.71
C ARG A 212 -3.31 22.15 18.95
N ASP A 213 -2.69 22.20 20.13
CA ASP A 213 -1.68 23.20 20.48
C ASP A 213 -0.47 23.20 19.52
N VAL A 214 -0.20 22.09 18.82
CA VAL A 214 0.87 22.05 17.81
C VAL A 214 0.55 22.85 16.54
N LEU A 215 -0.73 23.17 16.30
CA LEU A 215 -1.18 23.94 15.14
C LEU A 215 -0.94 25.45 15.30
N ASP A 216 -0.62 25.90 16.52
CA ASP A 216 -0.24 27.28 16.82
C ASP A 216 1.28 27.49 16.84
N LEU A 217 2.05 26.46 16.46
CA LEU A 217 3.50 26.54 16.41
C LEU A 217 3.96 27.52 15.33
N ARG A 218 5.06 28.22 15.62
CA ARG A 218 5.67 29.15 14.67
C ARG A 218 6.35 28.36 13.55
N HIS A 219 6.08 28.74 12.30
CA HIS A 219 6.86 28.29 11.15
C HIS A 219 8.36 28.57 11.36
N ASP A 220 9.21 27.72 10.79
CA ASP A 220 10.66 27.78 10.88
C ASP A 220 11.24 27.64 12.30
N ALA A 221 10.42 27.22 13.27
CA ALA A 221 10.93 26.88 14.60
C ALA A 221 11.73 25.56 14.52
N PRO A 222 12.96 25.51 15.06
CA PRO A 222 13.73 24.28 15.10
C PRO A 222 13.05 23.25 16.00
N ALA A 223 12.91 22.03 15.51
CA ALA A 223 12.26 20.95 16.22
C ALA A 223 12.94 19.60 16.02
N ILE A 224 12.63 18.69 16.93
CA ILE A 224 13.02 17.29 16.90
C ILE A 224 11.74 16.46 16.98
N LEU A 225 11.52 15.61 15.99
CA LEU A 225 10.44 14.64 15.98
C LEU A 225 11.01 13.25 16.28
N ASP A 226 10.56 12.64 17.38
CA ASP A 226 10.90 11.27 17.76
C ASP A 226 9.68 10.37 17.51
N GLY A 227 9.62 9.82 16.30
CA GLY A 227 8.58 8.88 15.88
C GLY A 227 8.59 7.56 16.64
N THR A 228 9.70 7.21 17.28
CA THR A 228 9.82 6.00 18.11
C THR A 228 9.23 6.19 19.50
N ARG A 229 9.42 7.37 20.11
CA ARG A 229 8.88 7.70 21.44
C ARG A 229 7.55 8.45 21.40
N GLY A 230 7.13 8.93 20.23
CA GLY A 230 5.88 9.65 20.05
C GLY A 230 5.97 11.08 20.57
N ARG A 231 7.05 11.82 20.28
CA ARG A 231 7.24 13.18 20.79
C ARG A 231 7.68 14.17 19.74
N LEU A 232 7.22 15.41 19.91
CA LEU A 232 7.71 16.60 19.19
C LEU A 232 8.32 17.57 20.21
N LEU A 233 9.60 17.88 20.04
CA LEU A 233 10.34 18.84 20.87
C LEU A 233 10.59 20.10 20.06
N VAL A 234 10.15 21.26 20.54
CA VAL A 234 10.26 22.56 19.86
C VAL A 234 11.21 23.47 20.61
N ASP A 235 12.05 24.20 19.87
CA ASP A 235 13.10 25.07 20.42
C ASP A 235 14.00 24.32 21.42
N ALA A 236 14.32 23.06 21.07
CA ALA A 236 15.14 22.18 21.88
C ALA A 236 16.50 22.80 22.19
N VAL A 237 16.92 22.74 23.46
CA VAL A 237 18.22 23.26 23.87
C VAL A 237 19.36 22.47 23.22
N GLU A 238 20.52 23.10 23.10
CA GLU A 238 21.67 22.53 22.39
C GLU A 238 22.09 21.15 22.95
N GLU A 239 21.95 20.94 24.26
CA GLU A 239 22.22 19.64 24.91
C GLU A 239 21.29 18.52 24.40
N GLU A 240 19.99 18.79 24.24
CA GLU A 240 19.02 17.82 23.72
C GLU A 240 19.23 17.58 22.23
N ARG A 241 19.50 18.64 21.47
CA ARG A 241 19.83 18.53 20.05
C ARG A 241 21.08 17.68 19.82
N ALA A 242 22.14 17.92 20.60
CA ALA A 242 23.38 17.13 20.55
C ALA A 242 23.14 15.67 20.94
N HIS A 243 22.26 15.41 21.91
CA HIS A 243 21.87 14.05 22.30
C HIS A 243 21.20 13.30 21.13
N TYR A 244 20.18 13.90 20.49
CA TYR A 244 19.49 13.30 19.35
C TYR A 244 20.39 13.16 18.12
N GLN A 245 21.27 14.13 17.85
CA GLN A 245 22.30 14.02 16.81
C GLN A 245 23.24 12.84 17.08
N THR A 246 23.65 12.62 18.33
CA THR A 246 24.49 11.47 18.71
C THR A 246 23.76 10.15 18.43
N ILE A 247 22.46 10.07 18.73
CA ILE A 247 21.64 8.89 18.42
C ILE A 247 21.60 8.64 16.91
N LEU A 248 21.31 9.67 16.11
CA LEU A 248 21.25 9.55 14.64
C LEU A 248 22.58 9.12 14.03
N VAL A 249 23.69 9.74 14.45
CA VAL A 249 25.03 9.36 14.00
C VAL A 249 25.33 7.91 14.41
N GLY A 250 24.97 7.51 15.62
CA GLY A 250 25.12 6.13 16.08
C GLY A 250 24.31 5.14 15.23
N GLN A 251 23.05 5.45 14.91
CA GLN A 251 22.20 4.62 14.04
C GLN A 251 22.76 4.53 12.61
N GLN A 252 23.22 5.64 12.04
CA GLN A 252 23.85 5.66 10.72
C GLN A 252 25.13 4.84 10.69
N GLN A 253 25.98 4.97 11.71
CA GLN A 253 27.20 4.17 11.84
C GLN A 253 26.89 2.68 12.00
N GLN A 254 25.90 2.31 12.81
CA GLN A 254 25.46 0.92 12.95
C GLN A 254 24.91 0.37 11.64
N ARG A 255 24.09 1.14 10.92
CA ARG A 255 23.55 0.73 9.61
C ARG A 255 24.66 0.59 8.58
N ALA A 256 25.60 1.52 8.52
CA ALA A 256 26.75 1.46 7.62
C ALA A 256 27.65 0.27 7.95
N ALA A 257 27.91 0.00 9.23
CA ALA A 257 28.66 -1.17 9.67
C ALA A 257 27.94 -2.47 9.32
N ALA A 258 26.63 -2.58 9.58
CA ALA A 258 25.83 -3.74 9.20
C ALA A 258 25.83 -3.95 7.67
N PHE A 259 25.68 -2.87 6.89
CA PHE A 259 25.71 -2.94 5.43
C PHE A 259 27.08 -3.35 4.88
N ALA A 260 28.17 -2.91 5.52
CA ALA A 260 29.52 -3.34 5.15
C ALA A 260 29.73 -4.86 5.30
N HIS A 261 29.01 -5.50 6.23
CA HIS A 261 29.01 -6.94 6.45
C HIS A 261 27.81 -7.67 5.81
N ALA A 262 26.94 -6.97 5.06
CA ALA A 262 25.70 -7.56 4.55
C ALA A 262 25.92 -8.73 3.59
N GLN A 263 27.06 -8.75 2.89
CA GLN A 263 27.42 -9.81 1.95
C GLN A 263 28.06 -11.03 2.62
N GLU A 264 28.29 -11.00 3.93
CA GLU A 264 28.85 -12.13 4.68
C GLU A 264 27.77 -13.16 5.01
N ASP A 265 28.16 -14.43 5.11
CA ASP A 265 27.24 -15.49 5.54
C ASP A 265 26.72 -15.20 6.97
N ALA A 266 25.40 -15.28 7.15
CA ALA A 266 24.78 -15.21 8.46
C ALA A 266 25.06 -16.49 9.26
N VAL A 267 26.06 -16.43 10.14
CA VAL A 267 26.52 -17.56 10.97
C VAL A 267 26.46 -17.19 12.45
N THR A 268 25.87 -18.06 13.27
CA THR A 268 25.83 -17.90 14.72
C THR A 268 27.22 -18.05 15.35
N LYS A 269 27.38 -17.64 16.61
CA LYS A 269 28.67 -17.72 17.32
C LYS A 269 29.22 -19.15 17.47
N ASP A 270 28.35 -20.16 17.40
CA ASP A 270 28.67 -21.58 17.44
C ASP A 270 28.76 -22.24 16.04
N GLY A 271 28.69 -21.45 14.97
CA GLY A 271 28.97 -21.90 13.60
C GLY A 271 27.76 -22.39 12.80
N MET A 272 26.53 -22.20 13.28
CA MET A 272 25.32 -22.56 12.54
C MET A 272 24.98 -21.47 11.52
N ARG A 273 24.94 -21.83 10.23
CA ARG A 273 24.48 -20.94 9.17
C ARG A 273 22.96 -20.82 9.21
N VAL A 274 22.45 -19.59 9.25
CA VAL A 274 21.02 -19.28 9.23
C VAL A 274 20.76 -18.38 8.03
N PRO A 275 20.23 -18.90 6.91
CA PRO A 275 20.03 -18.08 5.73
C PRO A 275 19.00 -16.98 5.98
N VAL A 276 19.27 -15.79 5.46
CA VAL A 276 18.43 -14.60 5.59
C VAL A 276 17.86 -14.26 4.22
N TYR A 277 16.55 -14.42 4.06
CA TYR A 277 15.87 -14.16 2.80
C TYR A 277 15.03 -12.88 2.86
N ALA A 278 14.86 -12.22 1.71
CA ALA A 278 13.96 -11.09 1.56
C ALA A 278 12.53 -11.56 1.25
N ASN A 279 11.54 -10.78 1.71
CA ASN A 279 10.17 -10.86 1.24
C ASN A 279 10.00 -9.81 0.13
N ALA A 280 9.42 -10.22 -0.99
CA ALA A 280 9.18 -9.37 -2.15
C ALA A 280 7.67 -9.31 -2.43
N ASN A 281 7.20 -8.12 -2.81
CA ASN A 281 5.83 -7.88 -3.26
C ASN A 281 5.76 -7.57 -4.75
N HIS A 282 6.84 -7.05 -5.35
CA HIS A 282 6.92 -6.69 -6.76
C HIS A 282 8.23 -7.18 -7.41
N PRO A 283 8.32 -7.24 -8.75
CA PRO A 283 9.54 -7.66 -9.46
C PRO A 283 10.76 -6.79 -9.13
N GLU A 284 10.57 -5.49 -8.89
CA GLU A 284 11.63 -4.52 -8.59
C GLU A 284 12.36 -4.86 -7.29
N ASP A 285 11.68 -5.50 -6.33
CA ASP A 285 12.28 -5.94 -5.07
C ASP A 285 13.40 -6.98 -5.30
N ALA A 286 13.31 -7.76 -6.38
CA ALA A 286 14.29 -8.78 -6.70
C ALA A 286 15.66 -8.20 -7.10
N GLU A 287 15.70 -6.96 -7.60
CA GLU A 287 16.95 -6.25 -7.91
C GLU A 287 17.70 -5.85 -6.64
N GLN A 288 16.97 -5.62 -5.54
CA GLN A 288 17.56 -5.21 -4.27
C GLN A 288 18.16 -6.38 -3.50
N VAL A 289 17.67 -7.61 -3.70
CA VAL A 289 18.14 -8.84 -3.03
C VAL A 289 19.67 -8.99 -3.02
N PRO A 290 20.38 -8.94 -4.17
CA PRO A 290 21.84 -9.03 -4.16
C PRO A 290 22.50 -7.82 -3.48
N ILE A 291 21.91 -6.63 -3.59
CA ILE A 291 22.46 -5.38 -3.05
C ILE A 291 22.45 -5.40 -1.51
N VAL A 292 21.34 -5.86 -0.92
CA VAL A 292 21.16 -5.92 0.53
C VAL A 292 21.77 -7.17 1.17
N GLY A 293 22.40 -8.04 0.37
CA GLY A 293 23.10 -9.24 0.86
C GLY A 293 22.19 -10.39 1.28
N ALA A 294 20.92 -10.39 0.85
CA ALA A 294 20.01 -11.49 1.14
C ALA A 294 20.41 -12.76 0.37
N ASP A 295 20.17 -13.93 0.99
CA ASP A 295 20.39 -15.27 0.43
C ASP A 295 19.39 -15.64 -0.68
N GLY A 296 18.46 -14.74 -0.99
CA GLY A 296 17.42 -14.89 -2.01
C GLY A 296 16.06 -14.39 -1.54
N ILE A 297 15.02 -14.76 -2.28
CA ILE A 297 13.63 -14.48 -1.96
C ILE A 297 13.02 -15.67 -1.20
N GLY A 298 12.62 -15.42 0.04
CA GLY A 298 11.97 -16.38 0.93
C GLY A 298 10.46 -16.40 0.75
N LEU A 299 9.91 -15.32 0.20
CA LEU A 299 8.50 -15.16 -0.14
C LEU A 299 8.36 -14.09 -1.22
N LEU A 300 7.97 -14.48 -2.43
CA LEU A 300 7.37 -13.59 -3.40
C LEU A 300 5.85 -13.69 -3.27
N ARG A 301 5.20 -12.57 -2.94
CA ARG A 301 3.75 -12.44 -3.03
C ARG A 301 3.36 -12.22 -4.49
N THR A 302 2.34 -12.91 -4.96
CA THR A 302 1.94 -12.87 -6.38
C THR A 302 0.69 -12.05 -6.61
N GLU A 303 0.03 -11.55 -5.56
CA GLU A 303 -1.24 -10.83 -5.66
C GLU A 303 -1.18 -9.65 -6.64
N TYR A 304 -0.05 -8.94 -6.72
CA TYR A 304 0.13 -7.81 -7.64
C TYR A 304 -0.11 -8.18 -9.12
N LEU A 305 0.10 -9.45 -9.51
CA LEU A 305 -0.14 -9.91 -10.89
C LEU A 305 -1.62 -10.10 -11.22
N PHE A 306 -2.47 -10.21 -10.20
CA PHE A 306 -3.88 -10.55 -10.34
C PHE A 306 -4.80 -9.38 -9.96
N GLN A 307 -4.32 -8.42 -9.17
CA GLN A 307 -5.05 -7.22 -8.77
C GLN A 307 -5.35 -6.31 -9.97
N GLY A 308 -6.50 -5.61 -9.93
CA GLY A 308 -6.91 -4.65 -10.96
C GLY A 308 -7.22 -5.25 -12.34
N ARG A 309 -7.33 -6.57 -12.46
CA ARG A 309 -7.58 -7.25 -13.73
C ARG A 309 -9.01 -7.81 -13.81
N ALA A 310 -9.62 -7.66 -14.98
CA ALA A 310 -10.91 -8.28 -15.33
C ALA A 310 -10.80 -9.77 -15.70
N THR A 311 -9.58 -10.28 -15.95
CA THR A 311 -9.32 -11.68 -16.31
C THR A 311 -7.99 -12.15 -15.71
N PRO A 312 -7.85 -13.45 -15.36
CA PRO A 312 -6.60 -13.95 -14.81
C PRO A 312 -5.44 -13.81 -15.80
N PRO A 313 -4.22 -13.49 -15.31
CA PRO A 313 -3.03 -13.45 -16.15
C PRO A 313 -2.73 -14.84 -16.72
N SER A 314 -2.43 -14.87 -18.01
CA SER A 314 -2.05 -16.08 -18.73
C SER A 314 -0.74 -16.69 -18.19
N VAL A 315 -0.52 -17.97 -18.47
CA VAL A 315 0.74 -18.67 -18.15
C VAL A 315 1.96 -17.90 -18.70
N GLU A 316 1.84 -17.34 -19.90
CA GLU A 316 2.95 -16.65 -20.56
C GLU A 316 3.27 -15.30 -19.89
N GLU A 317 2.25 -14.50 -19.54
CA GLU A 317 2.45 -13.25 -18.78
C GLU A 317 3.14 -13.52 -17.45
N GLN A 318 2.65 -14.52 -16.70
CA GLN A 318 3.25 -14.92 -15.43
C GLN A 318 4.69 -15.43 -15.61
N ARG A 319 4.93 -16.26 -16.64
CA ARG A 319 6.26 -16.80 -16.96
C ARG A 319 7.26 -15.68 -17.23
N VAL A 320 6.89 -14.67 -18.03
CA VAL A 320 7.76 -13.52 -18.35
C VAL A 320 8.23 -12.84 -17.07
N VAL A 321 7.29 -12.55 -16.16
CA VAL A 321 7.61 -11.86 -14.90
C VAL A 321 8.47 -12.72 -13.98
N TYR A 322 8.09 -13.98 -13.75
CA TYR A 322 8.89 -14.87 -12.90
C TYR A 322 10.28 -15.16 -13.49
N SER A 323 10.43 -15.15 -14.82
CA SER A 323 11.73 -15.35 -15.49
C SER A 323 12.67 -14.16 -15.24
N ALA A 324 12.13 -12.94 -15.25
CA ALA A 324 12.90 -11.74 -14.95
C ALA A 324 13.43 -11.78 -13.51
N ILE A 325 12.58 -12.13 -12.54
CA ILE A 325 12.94 -12.30 -11.14
C ILE A 325 14.02 -13.39 -10.98
N ALA A 326 13.81 -14.56 -11.57
CA ALA A 326 14.77 -15.66 -11.50
C ALA A 326 16.15 -15.28 -12.05
N ALA A 327 16.20 -14.47 -13.12
CA ALA A 327 17.45 -13.97 -13.69
C ALA A 327 18.20 -13.01 -12.74
N GLN A 328 17.46 -12.11 -12.06
CA GLN A 328 18.03 -11.11 -11.13
C GLN A 328 18.61 -11.74 -9.85
N LEU A 329 18.13 -12.91 -9.45
CA LEU A 329 18.58 -13.58 -8.21
C LEU A 329 20.01 -14.13 -8.27
N GLN A 330 20.62 -14.26 -9.45
CA GLN A 330 22.03 -14.69 -9.63
C GLN A 330 22.40 -15.99 -8.87
N GLY A 331 21.55 -17.01 -8.92
CA GLY A 331 21.81 -18.29 -8.22
C GLY A 331 21.28 -18.35 -6.77
N ARG A 332 20.64 -17.30 -6.28
CA ARG A 332 20.03 -17.28 -4.95
C ARG A 332 18.68 -18.01 -4.90
N MET A 333 18.17 -18.24 -3.69
CA MET A 333 16.88 -18.86 -3.45
C MET A 333 15.74 -18.11 -4.15
N PHE A 334 14.81 -18.84 -4.77
CA PHE A 334 13.55 -18.26 -5.26
C PHE A 334 12.36 -19.03 -4.69
N THR A 335 11.63 -18.42 -3.75
CA THR A 335 10.38 -18.94 -3.22
C THR A 335 9.19 -18.12 -3.70
N LEU A 336 8.34 -18.73 -4.52
CA LEU A 336 7.07 -18.15 -4.96
C LEU A 336 5.92 -18.70 -4.13
N ARG A 337 5.09 -17.83 -3.56
CA ARG A 337 3.83 -18.24 -2.93
C ARG A 337 2.72 -18.20 -3.96
N ALA A 338 1.91 -19.25 -4.02
CA ALA A 338 0.72 -19.27 -4.85
C ALA A 338 -0.25 -18.14 -4.43
N LEU A 339 -1.14 -17.75 -5.34
CA LEU A 339 -2.07 -16.66 -5.14
C LEU A 339 -2.85 -16.80 -3.82
N ASP A 340 -2.68 -15.82 -2.93
CA ASP A 340 -3.47 -15.66 -1.72
C ASP A 340 -4.47 -14.52 -1.93
N ALA A 341 -5.57 -14.84 -2.62
CA ALA A 341 -6.66 -13.93 -2.92
C ALA A 341 -7.93 -14.30 -2.15
N GLY A 342 -8.85 -13.33 -2.04
CA GLY A 342 -10.06 -13.42 -1.23
C GLY A 342 -9.86 -12.79 0.15
N GLY A 343 -10.95 -12.32 0.75
CA GLY A 343 -10.88 -11.52 1.95
C GLY A 343 -11.03 -10.02 1.66
N ASP A 344 -10.09 -9.25 2.19
CA ASP A 344 -9.83 -7.84 1.96
C ASP A 344 -9.22 -7.53 0.58
N LYS A 345 -8.77 -8.56 -0.16
CA LYS A 345 -8.15 -8.43 -1.49
C LYS A 345 -9.08 -8.94 -2.60
N PRO A 346 -10.05 -8.14 -3.06
CA PRO A 346 -10.95 -8.56 -4.13
C PRO A 346 -10.17 -8.76 -5.44
N VAL A 347 -10.49 -9.84 -6.14
CA VAL A 347 -10.00 -10.11 -7.49
C VAL A 347 -11.23 -10.23 -8.37
N GLU A 348 -11.40 -9.29 -9.31
CA GLU A 348 -12.66 -9.03 -10.01
C GLU A 348 -13.22 -10.26 -10.73
N PHE A 349 -12.36 -11.06 -11.37
CA PHE A 349 -12.78 -12.31 -12.03
C PHE A 349 -13.04 -13.49 -11.08
N LEU A 350 -12.81 -13.32 -9.78
CA LEU A 350 -13.07 -14.33 -8.74
C LEU A 350 -14.19 -13.90 -7.78
N LEU A 351 -14.92 -12.83 -8.09
CA LEU A 351 -16.00 -12.31 -7.27
C LEU A 351 -17.01 -13.42 -6.93
N GLY A 352 -17.10 -13.72 -5.64
CA GLY A 352 -18.12 -14.56 -5.04
C GLY A 352 -19.22 -13.72 -4.38
N PRO A 353 -20.23 -14.37 -3.75
CA PRO A 353 -21.15 -13.65 -2.88
C PRO A 353 -20.40 -12.96 -1.74
N LEU A 354 -20.91 -11.80 -1.30
CA LEU A 354 -20.40 -11.09 -0.13
C LEU A 354 -20.38 -12.04 1.08
N GLU A 355 -19.24 -12.13 1.76
CA GLU A 355 -19.08 -12.93 2.97
C GLU A 355 -19.11 -12.01 4.20
N ASP A 356 -19.84 -12.40 5.25
CA ASP A 356 -19.92 -11.65 6.52
C ASP A 356 -18.53 -11.46 7.16
N ASN A 357 -17.63 -12.43 6.97
CA ASN A 357 -16.24 -12.35 7.41
C ASN A 357 -15.28 -12.84 6.32
N PRO A 358 -14.78 -11.92 5.48
CA PRO A 358 -13.89 -12.26 4.39
C PRO A 358 -12.56 -12.90 4.86
N PHE A 359 -12.05 -12.54 6.04
CA PHE A 359 -10.81 -13.12 6.59
C PHE A 359 -10.95 -14.61 6.95
N LEU A 360 -12.15 -15.05 7.31
CA LEU A 360 -12.44 -16.44 7.68
C LEU A 360 -13.09 -17.25 6.54
N GLY A 361 -13.43 -16.59 5.44
CA GLY A 361 -14.20 -17.14 4.33
C GLY A 361 -13.36 -17.83 3.25
N LYS A 362 -13.73 -17.61 1.99
CA LYS A 362 -13.17 -18.28 0.82
C LYS A 362 -11.94 -17.54 0.28
N ARG A 363 -10.81 -17.73 0.96
CA ARG A 363 -9.49 -17.17 0.56
C ARG A 363 -8.38 -18.22 0.43
N GLY A 364 -7.27 -17.81 -0.20
CA GLY A 364 -6.04 -18.60 -0.33
C GLY A 364 -6.30 -19.99 -0.93
N MET A 365 -5.86 -21.06 -0.25
CA MET A 365 -6.02 -22.42 -0.78
C MET A 365 -7.47 -22.82 -1.06
N ARG A 366 -8.44 -22.38 -0.23
CA ARG A 366 -9.86 -22.74 -0.45
C ARG A 366 -10.37 -22.19 -1.78
N LEU A 367 -9.96 -20.97 -2.11
CA LEU A 367 -10.27 -20.34 -3.38
C LEU A 367 -9.59 -21.07 -4.53
N LEU A 368 -8.29 -21.36 -4.39
CA LEU A 368 -7.50 -22.04 -5.41
C LEU A 368 -7.96 -23.49 -5.68
N LEU A 369 -8.44 -24.21 -4.65
CA LEU A 369 -9.03 -25.54 -4.83
C LEU A 369 -10.37 -25.50 -5.56
N SER A 370 -11.11 -24.39 -5.46
CA SER A 370 -12.34 -24.18 -6.25
C SER A 370 -12.08 -23.69 -7.68
N HIS A 371 -10.87 -23.19 -7.96
CA HIS A 371 -10.41 -22.75 -9.27
C HIS A 371 -9.07 -23.41 -9.63
N PRO A 372 -9.04 -24.74 -9.82
CA PRO A 372 -7.79 -25.49 -9.96
C PRO A 372 -6.95 -25.07 -11.17
N ASP A 373 -7.58 -24.51 -12.21
CA ASP A 373 -6.88 -23.94 -13.37
C ASP A 373 -5.93 -22.80 -12.98
N LEU A 374 -6.29 -21.95 -12.01
CA LEU A 374 -5.42 -20.87 -11.54
C LEU A 374 -4.16 -21.40 -10.88
N LEU A 375 -4.32 -22.39 -9.99
CA LEU A 375 -3.18 -23.03 -9.32
C LEU A 375 -2.29 -23.74 -10.33
N ARG A 376 -2.90 -24.47 -11.28
CA ARG A 376 -2.18 -25.16 -12.37
C ARG A 376 -1.36 -24.16 -13.18
N ASP A 377 -2.00 -23.12 -13.70
CA ASP A 377 -1.39 -22.17 -14.62
C ASP A 377 -0.26 -21.38 -13.95
N GLN A 378 -0.47 -20.95 -12.70
CA GLN A 378 0.57 -20.28 -11.91
C GLN A 378 1.77 -21.19 -11.63
N TYR A 379 1.51 -22.45 -11.27
CA TYR A 379 2.59 -23.42 -11.06
C TYR A 379 3.37 -23.70 -12.35
N VAL A 380 2.67 -23.92 -13.47
CA VAL A 380 3.31 -24.15 -14.77
C VAL A 380 4.15 -22.95 -15.20
N ALA A 381 3.63 -21.73 -15.05
CA ALA A 381 4.36 -20.49 -15.32
C ALA A 381 5.64 -20.39 -14.48
N PHE A 382 5.56 -20.70 -13.18
CA PHE A 382 6.71 -20.73 -12.30
C PHE A 382 7.74 -21.76 -12.74
N VAL A 383 7.35 -23.01 -13.02
CA VAL A 383 8.28 -24.06 -13.46
C VAL A 383 8.96 -23.66 -14.77
N LEU A 384 8.21 -23.14 -15.76
CA LEU A 384 8.77 -22.67 -17.02
C LEU A 384 9.81 -21.56 -16.83
N ALA A 385 9.57 -20.65 -15.88
CA ALA A 385 10.49 -19.56 -15.56
C ALA A 385 11.77 -20.03 -14.87
N VAL A 386 11.67 -20.95 -13.90
CA VAL A 386 12.83 -21.40 -13.11
C VAL A 386 13.63 -22.50 -13.77
N ARG A 387 13.04 -23.29 -14.68
CA ARG A 387 13.69 -24.47 -15.30
C ARG A 387 15.07 -24.20 -15.90
N PRO A 388 15.32 -23.08 -16.61
CA PRO A 388 16.66 -22.75 -17.12
C PRO A 388 17.71 -22.51 -16.02
N TYR A 389 17.27 -22.13 -14.82
CA TYR A 389 18.12 -21.73 -13.70
C TYR A 389 18.26 -22.81 -12.62
N LEU A 390 17.51 -23.91 -12.67
CA LEU A 390 17.58 -24.99 -11.67
C LEU A 390 18.99 -25.52 -11.35
N PRO A 391 19.98 -25.50 -12.26
CA PRO A 391 21.36 -25.85 -11.91
C PRO A 391 22.04 -24.88 -10.93
N THR A 392 21.54 -23.64 -10.81
CA THR A 392 22.15 -22.58 -10.02
C THR A 392 21.23 -22.04 -8.90
N ILE A 393 19.91 -22.10 -9.06
CA ILE A 393 18.95 -21.62 -8.05
C ILE A 393 18.25 -22.76 -7.31
N GLN A 394 17.89 -22.52 -6.05
CA GLN A 394 16.92 -23.35 -5.35
C GLN A 394 15.51 -22.78 -5.54
N ALA A 395 14.69 -23.46 -6.33
CA ALA A 395 13.31 -23.06 -6.61
C ALA A 395 12.31 -23.71 -5.63
N ARG A 396 11.44 -22.89 -5.04
CA ARG A 396 10.41 -23.29 -4.08
C ARG A 396 9.06 -22.72 -4.48
N PHE A 397 8.04 -23.55 -4.48
CA PHE A 397 6.64 -23.16 -4.66
C PHE A 397 5.89 -23.39 -3.35
N MET A 398 5.17 -22.39 -2.84
CA MET A 398 4.57 -22.42 -1.51
C MET A 398 3.06 -22.19 -1.57
N LEU A 399 2.29 -22.98 -0.83
CA LEU A 399 0.82 -22.84 -0.79
C LEU A 399 0.39 -22.00 0.43
N PRO A 400 -0.48 -20.99 0.25
CA PRO A 400 -1.04 -20.19 1.34
C PRO A 400 -2.24 -20.88 2.01
N MET A 401 -2.60 -20.46 3.23
CA MET A 401 -3.88 -20.74 3.91
C MET A 401 -4.28 -22.21 4.01
N ILE A 402 -3.31 -23.13 4.08
CA ILE A 402 -3.59 -24.54 4.37
C ILE A 402 -4.14 -24.65 5.78
N SER A 403 -5.30 -25.29 5.95
CA SER A 403 -5.93 -25.47 7.26
C SER A 403 -6.11 -26.94 7.63
N THR A 404 -6.13 -27.84 6.65
CA THR A 404 -6.32 -29.28 6.84
C THR A 404 -5.34 -30.12 6.02
N TYR A 405 -5.15 -31.38 6.43
CA TYR A 405 -4.37 -32.36 5.66
C TYR A 405 -4.98 -32.63 4.28
N GLY A 406 -6.32 -32.67 4.17
CA GLY A 406 -7.03 -32.92 2.92
C GLY A 406 -6.76 -31.84 1.87
N GLU A 407 -6.79 -30.57 2.26
CA GLU A 407 -6.44 -29.44 1.38
C GLU A 407 -5.00 -29.56 0.85
N ALA A 408 -4.04 -29.85 1.74
CA ALA A 408 -2.64 -30.02 1.35
C ALA A 408 -2.43 -31.21 0.40
N ALA A 409 -3.10 -32.34 0.66
CA ALA A 409 -3.03 -33.53 -0.19
C ALA A 409 -3.62 -33.26 -1.58
N GLN A 410 -4.77 -32.59 -1.64
CA GLN A 410 -5.43 -32.24 -2.89
C GLN A 410 -4.60 -31.24 -3.71
N ALA A 411 -4.11 -30.17 -3.08
CA ALA A 411 -3.27 -29.18 -3.75
C ALA A 411 -1.98 -29.78 -4.30
N ARG A 412 -1.32 -30.65 -3.51
CA ARG A 412 -0.16 -31.40 -3.99
C ARG A 412 -0.49 -32.29 -5.18
N ALA A 413 -1.61 -33.02 -5.15
CA ALA A 413 -2.02 -33.87 -6.26
C ALA A 413 -2.25 -33.08 -7.55
N LEU A 414 -2.87 -31.90 -7.46
CA LEU A 414 -3.03 -30.98 -8.60
C LEU A 414 -1.67 -30.55 -9.16
N ILE A 415 -0.75 -30.13 -8.29
CA ILE A 415 0.60 -29.68 -8.69
C ILE A 415 1.42 -30.81 -9.32
N ASP A 416 1.47 -31.98 -8.68
CA ASP A 416 2.25 -33.12 -9.17
C ASP A 416 1.67 -33.65 -10.50
N THR A 417 0.33 -33.56 -10.69
CA THR A 417 -0.33 -33.89 -11.96
C THR A 417 0.01 -32.88 -13.05
N ALA A 418 -0.17 -31.59 -12.79
CA ALA A 418 0.17 -30.51 -13.72
C ALA A 418 1.63 -30.57 -14.17
N HIS A 419 2.54 -30.84 -13.22
CA HIS A 419 3.95 -31.03 -13.52
C HIS A 419 4.18 -32.19 -14.49
N ARG A 420 3.59 -33.36 -14.19
CA ARG A 420 3.77 -34.56 -15.01
C ARG A 420 3.20 -34.38 -16.41
N GLU A 421 2.01 -33.79 -16.53
CA GLU A 421 1.36 -33.54 -17.81
C GLU A 421 2.18 -32.59 -18.70
N MET A 422 2.75 -31.54 -18.11
CA MET A 422 3.52 -30.54 -18.85
C MET A 422 4.96 -30.96 -19.17
N PHE A 423 5.60 -31.76 -18.30
CA PHE A 423 7.04 -31.99 -18.37
C PHE A 423 7.45 -33.46 -18.51
N GLY A 424 6.51 -34.41 -18.38
CA GLY A 424 6.77 -35.85 -18.56
C GLY A 424 7.61 -36.51 -17.47
N GLU A 425 7.86 -35.82 -16.35
CA GLU A 425 8.68 -36.28 -15.23
C GLU A 425 7.99 -36.02 -13.89
N GLU A 426 8.51 -36.58 -12.80
CA GLU A 426 7.99 -36.28 -11.46
C GLU A 426 8.63 -34.99 -10.91
N ARG A 427 7.81 -34.10 -10.33
CA ARG A 427 8.31 -32.85 -9.72
C ARG A 427 9.52 -33.06 -8.81
N ARG A 428 9.48 -34.10 -7.97
CA ARG A 428 10.56 -34.40 -7.01
C ARG A 428 11.92 -34.65 -7.68
N GLN A 429 11.93 -35.06 -8.95
CA GLN A 429 13.15 -35.30 -9.73
C GLN A 429 13.73 -34.00 -10.32
N THR A 430 12.93 -32.94 -10.42
CA THR A 430 13.36 -31.65 -10.99
C THR A 430 14.10 -30.74 -10.00
N GLY A 431 14.10 -31.08 -8.71
CA GLY A 431 14.68 -30.24 -7.65
C GLY A 431 13.76 -29.13 -7.13
N ILE A 432 12.61 -28.90 -7.77
CA ILE A 432 11.62 -27.92 -7.33
C ILE A 432 10.93 -28.41 -6.05
N LYS A 433 11.02 -27.61 -4.99
CA LYS A 433 10.43 -27.92 -3.68
C LYS A 433 9.02 -27.36 -3.57
N LEU A 434 8.12 -28.10 -2.93
CA LEU A 434 6.76 -27.69 -2.62
C LEU A 434 6.64 -27.51 -1.12
N GLY A 435 6.22 -26.33 -0.66
CA GLY A 435 6.04 -26.03 0.76
C GLY A 435 4.67 -25.46 1.04
N ILE A 436 4.43 -25.17 2.32
CA ILE A 436 3.21 -24.50 2.77
C ILE A 436 3.57 -23.38 3.74
N LEU A 437 2.75 -22.32 3.72
CA LEU A 437 2.78 -21.28 4.72
C LEU A 437 1.91 -21.72 5.91
N ILE A 438 2.51 -21.77 7.11
CA ILE A 438 1.86 -22.07 8.38
C ILE A 438 1.37 -20.73 8.95
N GLU A 439 0.14 -20.36 8.58
CA GLU A 439 -0.53 -19.13 9.00
C GLU A 439 -1.94 -19.39 9.58
N VAL A 440 -2.40 -20.65 9.52
CA VAL A 440 -3.63 -21.09 10.19
C VAL A 440 -3.26 -21.92 11.42
N PRO A 441 -3.78 -21.62 12.63
CA PRO A 441 -3.43 -22.35 13.85
C PRO A 441 -3.64 -23.87 13.74
N SER A 442 -4.67 -24.32 13.02
CA SER A 442 -4.91 -25.75 12.79
C SER A 442 -3.75 -26.42 12.05
N ALA A 443 -3.13 -25.75 11.07
CA ALA A 443 -1.97 -26.27 10.36
C ALA A 443 -0.74 -26.43 11.26
N ALA A 444 -0.52 -25.49 12.18
CA ALA A 444 0.54 -25.61 13.18
C ALA A 444 0.33 -26.83 14.09
N LEU A 445 -0.91 -27.08 14.52
CA LEU A 445 -1.26 -28.24 15.36
C LEU A 445 -1.07 -29.58 14.64
N ILE A 446 -1.24 -29.62 13.32
CA ILE A 446 -1.07 -30.84 12.51
C ILE A 446 0.23 -30.87 11.70
N ALA A 447 1.19 -29.98 11.97
CA ALA A 447 2.40 -29.79 11.16
C ALA A 447 3.19 -31.09 10.94
N ARG A 448 3.24 -31.98 11.95
CA ARG A 448 3.87 -33.31 11.81
C ARG A 448 3.26 -34.13 10.68
N HIS A 449 1.93 -34.12 10.51
CA HIS A 449 1.26 -34.85 9.44
C HIS A 449 1.43 -34.14 8.08
N LEU A 450 1.48 -32.81 8.08
CA LEU A 450 1.71 -32.04 6.86
C LEU A 450 3.13 -32.24 6.32
N ALA A 451 4.11 -32.53 7.17
CA ALA A 451 5.50 -32.77 6.79
C ALA A 451 5.68 -33.98 5.86
N ASP A 452 4.75 -34.94 5.88
CA ASP A 452 4.76 -36.08 4.94
C ASP A 452 4.40 -35.65 3.51
N LEU A 453 3.72 -34.51 3.37
CA LEU A 453 3.23 -34.00 2.09
C LEU A 453 4.17 -32.98 1.44
N VAL A 454 4.94 -32.24 2.23
CA VAL A 454 5.66 -31.04 1.77
C VAL A 454 7.16 -31.12 2.05
N ASP A 455 7.93 -30.33 1.32
CA ASP A 455 9.38 -30.27 1.40
C ASP A 455 9.89 -29.22 2.41
N PHE A 456 9.07 -28.23 2.76
CA PHE A 456 9.42 -27.17 3.73
C PHE A 456 8.18 -26.48 4.32
N PHE A 457 8.39 -25.78 5.43
CA PHE A 457 7.43 -24.85 6.03
C PHE A 457 7.99 -23.43 6.01
N SER A 458 7.11 -22.45 5.85
CA SER A 458 7.35 -21.06 6.22
C SER A 458 6.29 -20.67 7.25
N ILE A 459 6.62 -19.93 8.29
CA ILE A 459 5.64 -19.50 9.30
C ILE A 459 5.22 -18.08 8.98
N GLY A 460 3.93 -17.88 8.69
CA GLY A 460 3.31 -16.55 8.59
C GLY A 460 2.79 -16.18 9.97
N THR A 461 3.55 -15.35 10.70
CA THR A 461 3.29 -14.98 12.10
C THR A 461 2.14 -14.01 12.27
#